data_AF-A0A9D8YZB2-F1
#
_entry.id   AF-A0A9D8YZB2-F1
#
_cell.length_a   1.000
_cell.length_b   1.000
_cell.length_c   1.000
_cell.angle_alpha   90.00
_cell.angle_beta   90.00
_cell.angle_gamma   90.00
#
_symmetry.space_group_name_H-M   'P 1'
#
loop_
_entity.id
_entity.type
_entity.pdbx_description
1 polymer ?
#
loop_
_entity_poly.entity_id
_entity_poly.type
_entity_poly.pdbx_seq_one_letter_code
_entity_poly.pdbx_strand_id
1 'polypeptide(L)'
;MDDAEAGSKAPGRETYHHGDLRRDLIASVRQLVETHGPDGFSVAEASRAAGVSTAAPYKHFKDKTAILHAVVEDAMQRMADAMADAVAPHPVGSIERIDALGRSYIDFARAQPGVFRLMFGLTRGHENDEVIMERGRSAFRIVVDCVADYLGIDRDANLAWQRAYMLWCFVHGHSFLVIDDKTTKQELDIDEITLLSAVSQGILGTVSKAADS
;
A
#
# COMPACT_ATOMS: atom_id res chain seq x y z
N MET A 1 32.13 -30.68 46.76
CA MET A 1 32.90 -30.20 45.61
C MET A 1 32.43 -30.97 44.39
N ASP A 2 31.48 -30.53 43.61
CA ASP A 2 30.54 -29.40 43.69
C ASP A 2 29.31 -29.82 42.88
N ASP A 3 28.14 -29.47 43.39
CA ASP A 3 26.88 -29.49 42.67
C ASP A 3 26.94 -28.47 41.51
N ALA A 4 26.49 -28.87 40.32
CA ALA A 4 26.21 -27.94 39.24
C ALA A 4 24.88 -28.30 38.58
N GLU A 5 23.80 -27.73 39.12
CA GLU A 5 22.48 -27.65 38.51
C GLU A 5 22.56 -26.94 37.14
N ALA A 6 22.09 -27.64 36.10
CA ALA A 6 21.82 -27.04 34.80
C ALA A 6 20.50 -26.28 34.84
N GLY A 7 20.56 -24.98 35.17
CA GLY A 7 19.43 -24.06 35.06
C GLY A 7 19.08 -23.74 33.60
N SER A 8 17.93 -24.23 33.15
CA SER A 8 17.28 -23.87 31.89
C SER A 8 16.93 -22.38 31.87
N LYS A 9 17.55 -21.61 30.97
CA LYS A 9 17.22 -20.20 30.73
C LYS A 9 16.10 -20.14 29.68
N ALA A 10 14.90 -19.80 30.11
CA ALA A 10 13.81 -19.46 29.20
C ALA A 10 14.23 -18.29 28.30
N PRO A 11 13.89 -18.29 26.99
CA PRO A 11 14.21 -17.18 26.10
C PRO A 11 13.45 -15.94 26.57
N GLY A 12 14.19 -14.85 26.74
CA GLY A 12 13.64 -13.57 27.19
C GLY A 12 12.53 -13.11 26.25
N ARG A 13 11.38 -12.78 26.83
CA ARG A 13 10.33 -12.02 26.15
C ARG A 13 10.97 -10.78 25.55
N GLU A 14 10.96 -10.69 24.22
CA GLU A 14 11.36 -9.49 23.50
C GLU A 14 10.63 -8.30 24.09
N THR A 15 11.43 -7.28 24.41
CA THR A 15 11.00 -6.03 25.03
C THR A 15 9.96 -5.35 24.17
N TYR A 16 8.70 -5.53 24.57
CA TYR A 16 7.55 -4.78 24.06
C TYR A 16 7.85 -3.28 24.19
N HIS A 17 7.93 -2.56 23.08
CA HIS A 17 8.24 -1.15 23.06
C HIS A 17 7.06 -0.36 23.64
N HIS A 18 7.01 -0.18 24.96
CA HIS A 18 6.03 0.64 25.69
C HIS A 18 5.95 2.13 25.27
N GLY A 19 6.62 2.54 24.18
CA GLY A 19 6.71 3.94 23.75
C GLY A 19 5.60 4.41 22.80
N ASP A 20 4.96 3.51 22.04
CA ASP A 20 3.95 3.92 21.06
C ASP A 20 2.81 2.90 20.94
N LEU A 21 1.96 2.89 21.96
CA LEU A 21 0.72 2.10 22.01
C LEU A 21 -0.13 2.27 20.74
N ARG A 22 -0.15 3.48 20.16
CA ARG A 22 -0.91 3.75 18.93
C ARG A 22 -0.35 2.92 17.78
N ARG A 23 0.96 2.98 17.56
CA ARG A 23 1.66 2.22 16.52
C ARG A 23 1.49 0.71 16.70
N ASP A 24 1.66 0.20 17.91
CA ASP A 24 1.56 -1.25 18.15
C ASP A 24 0.12 -1.76 17.92
N LEU A 25 -0.87 -0.96 18.31
CA LEU A 25 -2.26 -1.29 18.06
C LEU A 25 -2.57 -1.29 16.56
N ILE A 26 -2.08 -0.30 15.80
CA ILE A 26 -2.21 -0.26 14.34
C ILE A 26 -1.57 -1.50 13.70
N ALA A 27 -0.36 -1.87 14.14
CA ALA A 27 0.33 -3.05 13.62
C ALA A 27 -0.43 -4.35 13.92
N SER A 28 -1.01 -4.47 15.12
CA SER A 28 -1.81 -5.63 15.52
C SER A 28 -3.13 -5.72 14.75
N VAL A 29 -3.83 -4.59 14.60
CA VAL A 29 -5.07 -4.55 13.82
C VAL A 29 -4.81 -4.85 12.36
N ARG A 30 -3.72 -4.35 11.79
CA ARG A 30 -3.30 -4.69 10.42
C ARG A 30 -3.21 -6.20 10.21
N GLN A 31 -2.57 -6.92 11.13
CA GLN A 31 -2.49 -8.38 11.07
C GLN A 31 -3.87 -9.04 11.16
N LEU A 32 -4.74 -8.55 12.05
CA LEU A 32 -6.10 -9.06 12.18
C LEU A 32 -6.96 -8.82 10.93
N VAL A 33 -6.77 -7.68 10.26
CA VAL A 33 -7.45 -7.35 8.99
C VAL A 33 -7.03 -8.32 7.88
N GLU A 34 -5.74 -8.69 7.81
CA GLU A 34 -5.27 -9.68 6.84
C GLU A 34 -5.91 -11.06 7.05
N THR A 35 -6.07 -11.49 8.30
CA THR A 35 -6.56 -12.86 8.59
C THR A 35 -8.07 -12.97 8.67
N HIS A 36 -8.76 -11.94 9.17
CA HIS A 36 -10.20 -11.99 9.47
C HIS A 36 -11.03 -10.96 8.71
N GLY A 37 -10.39 -10.09 7.92
CA GLY A 37 -11.05 -8.93 7.34
C GLY A 37 -11.39 -7.85 8.38
N PRO A 38 -11.86 -6.68 7.93
CA PRO A 38 -12.09 -5.53 8.83
C PRO A 38 -13.23 -5.74 9.82
N ASP A 39 -14.20 -6.61 9.51
CA ASP A 39 -15.32 -6.92 10.40
C ASP A 39 -15.04 -8.09 11.34
N GLY A 40 -14.06 -8.94 11.03
CA GLY A 40 -13.83 -10.22 11.72
C GLY A 40 -13.04 -10.16 13.03
N PHE A 41 -12.88 -8.97 13.62
CA PHE A 41 -12.23 -8.81 14.93
C PHE A 41 -12.90 -7.73 15.79
N SER A 42 -12.74 -7.85 17.10
CA SER A 42 -13.16 -6.88 18.12
C SER A 42 -11.98 -6.04 18.60
N VAL A 43 -12.25 -4.82 19.12
CA VAL A 43 -11.21 -3.97 19.73
C VAL A 43 -10.54 -4.68 20.92
N ALA A 44 -11.27 -5.54 21.63
CA ALA A 44 -10.72 -6.35 22.70
C ALA A 44 -9.70 -7.40 22.19
N GLU A 45 -9.98 -8.05 21.05
CA GLU A 45 -9.02 -8.95 20.40
C GLU A 45 -7.76 -8.21 19.94
N ALA A 46 -7.93 -7.04 19.32
CA ALA A 46 -6.82 -6.17 18.93
C ALA A 46 -5.96 -5.76 20.13
N SER A 47 -6.59 -5.41 21.25
CA SER A 47 -5.89 -5.05 22.50
C SER A 47 -5.05 -6.21 23.03
N ARG A 48 -5.61 -7.43 23.04
CA ARG A 48 -4.90 -8.63 23.49
C ARG A 48 -3.72 -8.96 22.56
N ALA A 49 -3.92 -8.85 21.26
CA ALA A 49 -2.86 -9.06 20.26
C ALA A 49 -1.71 -8.04 20.46
N ALA A 50 -2.06 -6.78 20.76
CA ALA A 50 -1.13 -5.73 21.13
C ALA A 50 -0.66 -5.80 22.60
N GLY A 51 -0.88 -6.89 23.34
CA GLY A 51 -0.36 -7.03 24.71
C GLY A 51 -0.81 -5.95 25.71
N VAL A 52 -1.92 -5.26 25.45
CA VAL A 52 -2.41 -4.11 26.25
C VAL A 52 -3.79 -4.39 26.83
N SER A 53 -4.20 -3.59 27.82
CA SER A 53 -5.54 -3.72 28.39
C SER A 53 -6.62 -3.32 27.38
N THR A 54 -7.82 -3.89 27.50
CA THR A 54 -8.96 -3.59 26.61
C THR A 54 -9.43 -2.13 26.68
N ALA A 55 -9.08 -1.40 27.74
CA ALA A 55 -9.36 0.02 27.90
C ALA A 55 -8.29 0.93 27.25
N ALA A 56 -7.10 0.41 26.95
CA ALA A 56 -5.96 1.20 26.46
C ALA A 56 -6.20 1.84 25.08
N PRO A 57 -6.80 1.15 24.08
CA PRO A 57 -7.08 1.77 22.78
C PRO A 57 -7.92 3.04 22.83
N TYR A 58 -8.88 3.09 23.77
CA TYR A 58 -9.85 4.19 23.85
C TYR A 58 -9.23 5.54 24.26
N LYS A 59 -7.97 5.53 24.72
CA LYS A 59 -7.20 6.77 24.93
C LYS A 59 -6.71 7.42 23.63
N HIS A 60 -6.61 6.63 22.56
CA HIS A 60 -6.08 7.07 21.26
C HIS A 60 -7.15 7.05 20.17
N PHE A 61 -8.14 6.18 20.30
CA PHE A 61 -9.15 5.95 19.27
C PHE A 61 -10.54 5.94 19.88
N LYS A 62 -11.45 6.70 19.27
CA LYS A 62 -12.85 6.79 19.71
C LYS A 62 -13.56 5.43 19.62
N ASP A 63 -13.32 4.70 18.54
CA ASP A 63 -14.01 3.46 18.20
C ASP A 63 -13.17 2.62 17.22
N LYS A 64 -13.72 1.45 16.82
CA LYS A 64 -13.08 0.55 15.85
C LYS A 64 -12.83 1.22 14.50
N THR A 65 -13.75 2.07 14.05
CA THR A 65 -13.63 2.79 12.77
C THR A 65 -12.41 3.72 12.79
N ALA A 66 -12.22 4.48 13.88
CA ALA A 66 -11.04 5.32 14.04
C ALA A 66 -9.72 4.53 14.01
N ILE A 67 -9.70 3.29 14.53
CA ILE A 67 -8.52 2.42 14.44
C ILE A 67 -8.30 1.96 13.00
N LEU A 68 -9.36 1.56 12.29
CA LEU A 68 -9.28 1.14 10.88
C LEU A 68 -8.82 2.29 9.98
N HIS A 69 -9.29 3.52 10.20
CA HIS A 69 -8.81 4.71 9.48
C HIS A 69 -7.31 4.92 9.69
N ALA A 70 -6.81 4.77 10.92
CA ALA A 70 -5.38 4.88 11.18
C ALA A 70 -4.54 3.76 10.53
N VAL A 71 -5.11 2.56 10.36
CA VAL A 71 -4.49 1.48 9.57
C VAL A 71 -4.45 1.86 8.08
N VAL A 72 -5.51 2.47 7.55
CA VAL A 72 -5.56 2.95 6.17
C VAL A 72 -4.55 4.07 5.93
N GLU A 73 -4.45 5.04 6.84
CA GLU A 73 -3.45 6.11 6.77
C GLU A 73 -2.02 5.56 6.72
N ASP A 74 -1.69 4.63 7.64
CA ASP A 74 -0.41 3.95 7.69
C ASP A 74 -0.13 3.16 6.40
N ALA A 75 -1.14 2.46 5.88
CA ALA A 75 -1.02 1.68 4.65
C ALA A 75 -0.83 2.57 3.41
N MET A 76 -1.54 3.69 3.30
CA MET A 76 -1.36 4.66 2.22
C MET A 76 0.03 5.27 2.25
N GLN A 77 0.55 5.60 3.44
CA GLN A 77 1.92 6.10 3.57
C GLN A 77 2.94 5.05 3.10
N ARG A 78 2.84 3.80 3.59
CA ARG A 78 3.74 2.71 3.19
C ARG A 78 3.67 2.41 1.69
N MET A 79 2.49 2.53 1.08
CA MET A 79 2.34 2.38 -0.37
C MET A 79 3.03 3.52 -1.12
N ALA A 80 2.87 4.77 -0.67
CA ALA A 80 3.54 5.93 -1.27
C ALA A 80 5.07 5.83 -1.14
N ASP A 81 5.57 5.42 0.03
CA ASP A 81 7.01 5.21 0.27
C ASP A 81 7.55 4.11 -0.66
N ALA A 82 6.83 2.98 -0.78
CA ALA A 82 7.22 1.91 -1.70
C ALA A 82 7.23 2.36 -3.18
N MET A 83 6.26 3.17 -3.59
CA MET A 83 6.25 3.76 -4.93
C MET A 83 7.45 4.68 -5.16
N ALA A 84 7.81 5.51 -4.18
CA ALA A 84 8.97 6.40 -4.25
C ALA A 84 10.29 5.61 -4.34
N ASP A 85 10.43 4.57 -3.51
CA ASP A 85 11.59 3.69 -3.52
C ASP A 85 11.71 2.92 -4.84
N ALA A 86 10.58 2.46 -5.40
CA ALA A 86 10.56 1.71 -6.65
C ALA A 86 11.04 2.54 -7.85
N VAL A 87 10.74 3.84 -7.88
CA VAL A 87 11.15 4.71 -9.00
C VAL A 87 12.56 5.27 -8.86
N ALA A 88 13.09 5.36 -7.64
CA ALA A 88 14.39 5.98 -7.36
C ALA A 88 15.57 5.42 -8.21
N PRO A 89 15.65 4.12 -8.53
CA PRO A 89 16.73 3.56 -9.35
C PRO A 89 16.65 3.92 -10.84
N HIS A 90 15.52 4.46 -11.33
CA HIS A 90 15.26 4.64 -12.74
C HIS A 90 15.34 6.12 -13.16
N PRO A 91 15.86 6.44 -14.38
CA PRO A 91 16.00 7.81 -14.85
C PRO A 91 14.67 8.57 -14.89
N VAL A 92 14.67 9.84 -14.50
CA VAL A 92 13.48 10.71 -14.61
C VAL A 92 13.01 10.77 -16.06
N GLY A 93 11.68 10.69 -16.26
CA GLY A 93 11.07 10.67 -17.59
C GLY A 93 11.24 9.36 -18.37
N SER A 94 11.75 8.29 -17.75
CA SER A 94 11.85 6.97 -18.37
C SER A 94 10.55 6.17 -18.23
N ILE A 95 10.28 5.27 -19.19
CA ILE A 95 9.12 4.38 -19.12
C ILE A 95 9.26 3.38 -17.95
N GLU A 96 10.50 3.04 -17.61
CA GLU A 96 10.85 2.14 -16.52
C GLU A 96 10.39 2.67 -15.15
N ARG A 97 10.36 3.99 -14.93
CA ARG A 97 9.75 4.57 -13.71
C ARG A 97 8.26 4.27 -13.63
N ILE A 98 7.56 4.36 -14.75
CA ILE A 98 6.10 4.16 -14.80
C ILE A 98 5.79 2.68 -14.58
N ASP A 99 6.55 1.78 -15.20
CA ASP A 99 6.43 0.34 -14.99
C ASP A 99 6.77 -0.04 -13.54
N ALA A 100 7.80 0.57 -12.94
CA ALA A 100 8.15 0.37 -11.54
C ALA A 100 7.05 0.82 -10.58
N LEU A 101 6.37 1.94 -10.86
CA LEU A 101 5.20 2.38 -10.08
C LEU A 101 4.08 1.33 -10.13
N GLY A 102 3.72 0.89 -11.34
CA GLY A 102 2.65 -0.09 -11.52
C GLY A 102 2.96 -1.41 -10.82
N ARG A 103 4.21 -1.88 -10.92
CA ARG A 103 4.66 -3.08 -10.23
C ARG A 103 4.62 -2.93 -8.71
N SER A 104 5.15 -1.83 -8.16
CA SER A 104 5.12 -1.56 -6.72
C SER A 104 3.70 -1.54 -6.17
N TYR A 105 2.76 -1.02 -6.95
CA TYR A 105 1.34 -0.97 -6.59
C TYR A 105 0.74 -2.38 -6.44
N ILE A 106 1.00 -3.24 -7.43
CA ILE A 106 0.52 -4.63 -7.45
C ILE A 106 1.20 -5.46 -6.35
N ASP A 107 2.51 -5.27 -6.15
CA ASP A 107 3.26 -5.97 -5.11
C ASP A 107 2.76 -5.62 -3.71
N PHE A 108 2.38 -4.36 -3.47
CA PHE A 108 1.71 -3.96 -2.22
C PHE A 108 0.39 -4.70 -2.02
N ALA A 109 -0.46 -4.75 -3.06
CA ALA A 109 -1.74 -5.45 -3.00
C ALA A 109 -1.57 -6.94 -2.69
N ARG A 110 -0.57 -7.60 -3.30
CA ARG A 110 -0.26 -9.02 -3.04
C ARG A 110 0.29 -9.27 -1.64
N ALA A 111 1.14 -8.37 -1.16
CA ALA A 111 1.76 -8.52 0.16
C ALA A 111 0.73 -8.37 1.29
N GLN A 112 -0.30 -7.55 1.08
CA GLN A 112 -1.29 -7.19 2.09
C GLN A 112 -2.70 -7.07 1.49
N PRO A 113 -3.30 -8.17 1.01
CA PRO A 113 -4.59 -8.15 0.32
C PRO A 113 -5.75 -7.69 1.21
N GLY A 114 -5.75 -8.04 2.50
CA GLY A 114 -6.79 -7.61 3.43
C GLY A 114 -6.76 -6.10 3.66
N VAL A 115 -5.57 -5.54 3.87
CA VAL A 115 -5.35 -4.09 4.04
C VAL A 115 -5.61 -3.35 2.74
N PHE A 116 -5.22 -3.90 1.59
CA PHE A 116 -5.51 -3.29 0.30
C PHE A 116 -7.03 -3.17 0.05
N ARG A 117 -7.80 -4.21 0.38
CA ARG A 117 -9.27 -4.15 0.35
C ARG A 117 -9.82 -3.14 1.35
N LEU A 118 -9.24 -3.06 2.54
CA LEU A 118 -9.62 -2.07 3.54
C LEU A 118 -9.44 -0.65 2.98
N MET A 119 -8.28 -0.33 2.39
CA MET A 119 -7.99 0.98 1.82
C MET A 119 -9.00 1.42 0.76
N PHE A 120 -9.44 0.50 -0.11
CA PHE A 120 -10.18 0.84 -1.33
C PHE A 120 -11.62 0.32 -1.41
N GLY A 121 -12.12 -0.45 -0.43
CA GLY A 121 -13.44 -1.07 -0.61
C GLY A 121 -14.18 -1.61 0.63
N LEU A 122 -13.58 -1.69 1.81
CA LEU A 122 -14.22 -2.35 2.97
C LEU A 122 -14.51 -1.46 4.19
N THR A 123 -14.24 -0.16 4.13
CA THR A 123 -14.67 0.80 5.17
C THR A 123 -15.52 1.90 4.56
N ARG A 124 -16.74 2.04 5.06
CA ARG A 124 -17.61 3.19 4.74
C ARG A 124 -17.02 4.45 5.37
N GLY A 125 -17.09 5.58 4.68
CA GLY A 125 -16.78 6.89 5.25
C GLY A 125 -15.37 7.40 5.00
N HIS A 126 -14.55 6.71 4.20
CA HIS A 126 -13.28 7.25 3.73
C HIS A 126 -13.46 8.58 3.00
N GLU A 127 -14.54 8.70 2.22
CA GLU A 127 -14.90 9.91 1.49
C GLU A 127 -15.16 11.13 2.39
N ASN A 128 -15.42 10.90 3.68
CA ASN A 128 -15.67 11.93 4.69
C ASN A 128 -14.43 12.23 5.55
N ASP A 129 -13.33 11.51 5.36
CA ASP A 129 -12.08 11.69 6.10
C ASP A 129 -11.06 12.47 5.26
N GLU A 130 -10.82 13.72 5.63
CA GLU A 130 -9.95 14.64 4.88
C GLU A 130 -8.50 14.13 4.77
N VAL A 131 -8.00 13.43 5.79
CA VAL A 131 -6.63 12.93 5.83
C VAL A 131 -6.48 11.76 4.86
N ILE A 132 -7.44 10.82 4.87
CA ILE A 132 -7.45 9.70 3.90
C ILE A 132 -7.55 10.23 2.48
N MET A 133 -8.45 11.20 2.24
CA MET A 133 -8.62 11.81 0.93
C MET A 133 -7.36 12.54 0.45
N GLU A 134 -6.65 13.24 1.33
CA GLU A 134 -5.40 13.91 1.01
C GLU A 134 -4.28 12.92 0.69
N ARG A 135 -4.17 11.84 1.46
CA ARG A 135 -3.20 10.76 1.18
C ARG A 135 -3.47 10.09 -0.16
N GLY A 136 -4.74 9.84 -0.49
CA GLY A 136 -5.13 9.32 -1.81
C GLY A 136 -4.74 10.26 -2.96
N ARG A 137 -5.00 11.58 -2.81
CA ARG A 137 -4.57 12.59 -3.79
C ARG A 137 -3.06 12.64 -3.96
N SER A 138 -2.32 12.60 -2.84
CA SER A 138 -0.85 12.61 -2.83
C SER A 138 -0.27 11.38 -3.54
N ALA A 139 -0.81 10.19 -3.28
CA ALA A 139 -0.37 8.97 -3.96
C ALA A 139 -0.65 9.02 -5.48
N PHE A 140 -1.82 9.52 -5.89
CA PHE A 140 -2.14 9.69 -7.30
C PHE A 140 -1.24 10.73 -7.99
N ARG A 141 -0.88 11.81 -7.28
CA ARG A 141 0.02 12.85 -7.80
C ARG A 141 1.39 12.30 -8.20
N ILE A 142 1.93 11.31 -7.49
CA ILE A 142 3.19 10.65 -7.86
C ILE A 142 3.13 10.09 -9.29
N VAL A 143 1.99 9.52 -9.67
CA VAL A 143 1.77 8.97 -11.01
C VAL A 143 1.64 10.07 -12.05
N VAL A 144 0.87 11.12 -11.74
CA VAL A 144 0.74 12.31 -12.61
C VAL A 144 2.11 12.92 -12.92
N ASP A 145 2.95 13.08 -11.89
CA ASP A 145 4.28 13.68 -12.05
C ASP A 145 5.19 12.80 -12.92
N CYS A 146 5.21 11.48 -12.71
CA CYS A 146 6.00 10.58 -13.55
C CYS A 146 5.53 10.56 -15.01
N VAL A 147 4.21 10.66 -15.24
CA VAL A 147 3.64 10.76 -16.59
C VAL A 147 4.01 12.08 -17.25
N ALA A 148 3.93 13.20 -16.53
CA ALA A 148 4.30 14.51 -17.04
C ALA A 148 5.79 14.56 -17.39
N ASP A 149 6.66 14.03 -16.51
CA ASP A 149 8.09 13.93 -16.75
C ASP A 149 8.39 13.04 -17.98
N TYR A 150 7.67 11.93 -18.17
CA TYR A 150 7.83 11.05 -19.35
C TYR A 150 7.43 11.76 -20.65
N LEU A 151 6.29 12.45 -20.64
CA LEU A 151 5.76 13.15 -21.81
C LEU A 151 6.50 14.47 -22.11
N GLY A 152 7.32 14.97 -21.18
CA GLY A 152 7.97 16.27 -21.30
C GLY A 152 6.99 17.43 -21.29
N ILE A 153 5.90 17.32 -20.51
CA ILE A 153 4.84 18.33 -20.42
C ILE A 153 4.69 18.88 -19.00
N ASP A 154 3.92 19.95 -18.86
CA ASP A 154 3.57 20.52 -17.56
C ASP A 154 2.79 19.50 -16.68
N ARG A 155 3.10 19.46 -15.38
CA ARG A 155 2.49 18.53 -14.40
C ARG A 155 1.00 18.79 -14.17
N ASP A 156 0.53 20.00 -14.46
CA ASP A 156 -0.86 20.38 -14.37
C ASP A 156 -1.55 20.37 -15.75
N ALA A 157 -0.85 19.94 -16.81
CA ALA A 157 -1.47 19.69 -18.10
C ALA A 157 -2.54 18.60 -17.98
N ASN A 158 -3.74 18.88 -18.51
CA ASN A 158 -4.87 17.96 -18.46
C ASN A 158 -4.51 16.56 -19.04
N LEU A 159 -3.65 16.53 -20.05
CA LEU A 159 -3.17 15.28 -20.65
C LEU A 159 -2.41 14.39 -19.66
N ALA A 160 -1.55 14.95 -18.79
CA ALA A 160 -0.83 14.18 -17.78
C ALA A 160 -1.81 13.48 -16.82
N TRP A 161 -2.81 14.22 -16.36
CA TRP A 161 -3.88 13.70 -15.50
C TRP A 161 -4.72 12.61 -16.17
N GLN A 162 -5.11 12.81 -17.44
CA GLN A 162 -5.88 11.82 -18.19
C GLN A 162 -5.11 10.50 -18.34
N ARG A 163 -3.82 10.56 -18.72
CA ARG A 163 -2.99 9.37 -18.89
C ARG A 163 -2.69 8.68 -17.57
N ALA A 164 -2.38 9.45 -16.52
CA ALA A 164 -2.20 8.92 -15.17
C ALA A 164 -3.46 8.22 -14.66
N TYR A 165 -4.65 8.78 -14.91
CA TYR A 165 -5.93 8.15 -14.52
C TYR A 165 -6.15 6.81 -15.24
N MET A 166 -5.83 6.71 -16.54
CA MET A 166 -5.92 5.45 -17.28
C MET A 166 -4.98 4.37 -16.70
N LEU A 167 -3.72 4.74 -16.41
CA LEU A 167 -2.76 3.84 -15.78
C LEU A 167 -3.23 3.40 -14.38
N TRP A 168 -3.75 4.36 -13.61
CA TRP A 168 -4.29 4.10 -12.28
C TRP A 168 -5.46 3.11 -12.34
N CYS A 169 -6.44 3.34 -13.21
CA CYS A 169 -7.55 2.41 -13.41
C CYS A 169 -7.08 0.99 -13.74
N PHE A 170 -6.09 0.86 -14.62
CA PHE A 170 -5.53 -0.43 -14.99
C PHE A 170 -4.91 -1.16 -13.79
N VAL A 171 -3.94 -0.54 -13.10
CA VAL A 171 -3.25 -1.20 -11.98
C VAL A 171 -4.19 -1.47 -10.81
N HIS A 172 -5.19 -0.61 -10.61
CA HIS A 172 -6.20 -0.79 -9.58
C HIS A 172 -7.08 -2.01 -9.86
N GLY A 173 -7.65 -2.09 -11.07
CA GLY A 173 -8.46 -3.23 -11.49
C GLY A 173 -7.67 -4.53 -11.51
N HIS A 174 -6.46 -4.49 -12.07
CA HIS A 174 -5.56 -5.65 -12.13
C HIS A 174 -5.18 -6.15 -10.73
N SER A 175 -4.88 -5.25 -9.80
CA SER A 175 -4.58 -5.62 -8.40
C SER A 175 -5.73 -6.39 -7.77
N PHE A 176 -6.97 -5.93 -7.92
CA PHE A 176 -8.15 -6.63 -7.41
C PHE A 176 -8.37 -8.00 -8.07
N LEU A 177 -8.16 -8.12 -9.38
CA LEU A 177 -8.24 -9.40 -10.08
C LEU A 177 -7.19 -10.40 -9.58
N VAL A 178 -5.95 -9.93 -9.38
CA VAL A 178 -4.83 -10.72 -8.87
C VAL A 178 -5.08 -11.21 -7.44
N ILE A 179 -5.52 -10.34 -6.52
CA ILE A 179 -5.72 -10.73 -5.11
C ILE A 179 -7.01 -11.53 -4.89
N ASP A 180 -7.94 -11.53 -5.85
CA ASP A 180 -9.15 -12.35 -5.85
C ASP A 180 -8.96 -13.70 -6.55
N ASP A 181 -7.78 -13.96 -7.11
CA ASP A 181 -7.51 -15.13 -7.98
C ASP A 181 -8.53 -15.26 -9.12
N LYS A 182 -9.02 -14.11 -9.62
CA LYS A 182 -9.98 -14.02 -10.74
C LYS A 182 -9.32 -14.08 -12.10
N THR A 183 -8.00 -14.09 -12.14
CA THR A 183 -7.20 -14.23 -13.34
C THR A 183 -6.07 -15.22 -13.05
N THR A 184 -6.05 -16.35 -13.74
CA THR A 184 -4.87 -17.23 -13.66
C THR A 184 -3.87 -16.78 -14.73
N LYS A 185 -2.57 -16.74 -14.39
CA LYS A 185 -1.51 -16.38 -15.35
C LYS A 185 -1.52 -17.28 -16.60
N GLN A 186 -2.03 -18.49 -16.48
CA GLN A 186 -2.16 -19.47 -17.56
C GLN A 186 -3.22 -19.07 -18.60
N GLU A 187 -4.26 -18.31 -18.22
CA GLU A 187 -5.32 -17.89 -19.14
C GLU A 187 -4.91 -16.69 -20.01
N LEU A 188 -3.97 -15.87 -19.55
CA LEU A 188 -3.56 -14.64 -20.24
C LEU A 188 -2.37 -14.85 -21.19
N ASP A 189 -1.60 -15.92 -21.03
CA ASP A 189 -0.38 -16.23 -21.81
C ASP A 189 0.60 -15.04 -21.93
N ILE A 190 0.65 -14.19 -20.91
CA ILE A 190 1.52 -13.02 -20.81
C ILE A 190 1.95 -12.84 -19.36
N ASP A 191 3.24 -12.62 -19.13
CA ASP A 191 3.72 -12.29 -17.79
C ASP A 191 3.36 -10.84 -17.43
N GLU A 192 3.25 -10.57 -16.14
CA GLU A 192 2.77 -9.28 -15.65
C GLU A 192 3.69 -8.10 -16.00
N ILE A 193 4.99 -8.32 -16.10
CA ILE A 193 5.92 -7.25 -16.48
C ILE A 193 5.67 -6.87 -17.93
N THR A 194 5.57 -7.86 -18.82
CA THR A 194 5.24 -7.62 -20.23
C THR A 194 3.89 -6.94 -20.39
N LEU A 195 2.88 -7.35 -19.60
CA LEU A 195 1.56 -6.71 -19.61
C LEU A 195 1.62 -5.24 -19.18
N LEU A 196 2.31 -4.94 -18.07
CA LEU A 196 2.47 -3.58 -17.57
C LEU A 196 3.15 -2.69 -18.61
N SER A 197 4.30 -3.11 -19.13
CA SER A 197 5.03 -2.35 -20.14
C SER A 197 4.20 -2.12 -21.41
N ALA A 198 3.45 -3.12 -21.87
CA ALA A 198 2.58 -2.97 -23.05
C ALA A 198 1.45 -1.96 -22.81
N VAL A 199 0.81 -2.00 -21.63
CA VAL A 199 -0.24 -1.05 -21.25
C VAL A 199 0.32 0.36 -21.09
N SER A 200 1.46 0.52 -20.41
CA SER A 200 2.15 1.81 -20.26
C SER A 200 2.45 2.43 -21.62
N GLN A 201 3.05 1.67 -22.53
CA GLN A 201 3.34 2.12 -23.89
C GLN A 201 2.07 2.46 -24.69
N GLY A 202 1.03 1.64 -24.60
CA GLY A 202 -0.24 1.89 -25.29
C GLY A 202 -0.96 3.15 -24.82
N ILE A 203 -0.92 3.43 -23.51
CA ILE A 203 -1.55 4.62 -22.92
C ILE A 203 -0.75 5.88 -23.22
N LEU A 204 0.58 5.82 -23.06
CA LEU A 204 1.43 7.02 -23.15
C LEU A 204 1.89 7.33 -24.57
N GLY A 205 1.91 6.33 -25.44
CA GLY A 205 2.52 6.41 -26.76
C GLY A 205 4.04 6.51 -26.69
N THR A 206 4.67 6.56 -27.87
CA THR A 206 6.10 6.84 -27.99
C THR A 206 6.35 8.33 -27.98
N VAL A 207 7.13 8.81 -27.03
CA VAL A 207 7.64 10.18 -27.06
C VAL A 207 8.76 10.21 -28.11
N SER A 208 8.52 10.90 -29.22
CA SER A 208 9.58 11.15 -30.19
C SER A 208 10.60 12.05 -29.50
N LYS A 209 11.77 11.51 -29.14
CA LYS A 209 12.91 12.35 -28.76
C LYS A 209 13.14 13.31 -29.92
N ALA A 210 12.87 14.60 -29.71
CA ALA A 210 13.31 15.61 -30.65
C ALA A 210 14.83 15.41 -30.82
N ALA A 211 15.26 15.16 -32.05
CA ALA A 211 16.68 15.12 -32.36
C ALA A 211 17.25 16.50 -31.99
N ASP A 212 18.19 16.52 -31.05
CA ASP A 212 18.97 17.70 -30.73
C ASP A 212 19.48 18.33 -32.05
N SER A 213 19.06 19.57 -32.30
CA SER A 213 19.56 20.43 -33.38
C SER A 213 20.44 21.51 -32.80
#